data_AF-A0A0D5LKK5-F1
#
_entry.id   AF-A0A0D5LKK5-F1
#
_cell.length_a   1.000
_cell.length_b   1.000
_cell.length_c   1.000
_cell.angle_alpha   90.00
_cell.angle_beta   90.00
_cell.angle_gamma   90.00
#
_symmetry.space_group_name_H-M   'P 1'
#
loop_
_entity.id
_entity.type
_entity.pdbx_description
1 polymer ?
#
loop_
_entity_poly.entity_id
_entity_poly.type
_entity_poly.pdbx_seq_one_letter_code
_entity_poly.pdbx_strand_id
1 'polypeptide(L)'
;MTVIFEETFEPTIDNLVARFADGSAKTVEAWVFADTETRRKAEETLAAKGITARFRSAYKPLVHFFSEDVRTDGLVSAAITYPVHPEAPENRFLLEAYPLSGLLGDTKVSFAPATDGSDLFYTVVLSWSDGRSETKAVFAPNRLHDDFAGEQVLSPTGWLSIDGAEGARLKTDYEALFSRTMQAIAAHRWGDAEPFFEELNITASLPAEDEWLPLSPSDALISLREALHEDFYFSLLEVFQTRSGRPLGDRGLRPGQIVPEIRFAAGPARVRVETRPLNADETDDDAGEAVATAANPFSAARVRRELETIEGEAFAARSRAGRAVSARYHRGSDRPVMISGGQHPNEVTGIAGALRAGLALAERPNVHFTISPLENPDGYAVDNRLRADNPRHMHHAARYTAFGDDLEYRPREAPFETGIRFQAEAISGALLHVNLHGYPAHEWTRPLSGYVPRGFAMWTVPKGFFLIMRHKSGWEEQARTLIDRVTERLGQNRALVDFNARQIDLYIAHSGTPTWPVINGFPVMISVDDRHRVPLTLITEYPDETIYGDAFIQGHTAQLETALGAYEAWQDMVLPEAS
;
A
#
# COMPACT_ATOMS: atom_id res chain seq x y z
N MET A 1 -2.19 -29.87 -2.83
CA MET A 1 -2.58 -28.77 -3.74
C MET A 1 -3.93 -29.12 -4.33
N THR A 2 -4.88 -28.18 -4.32
CA THR A 2 -6.23 -28.40 -4.85
C THR A 2 -6.64 -27.21 -5.71
N VAL A 3 -6.96 -27.46 -6.99
CA VAL A 3 -7.44 -26.42 -7.91
C VAL A 3 -8.90 -26.12 -7.61
N ILE A 4 -9.22 -24.84 -7.42
CA ILE A 4 -10.58 -24.34 -7.16
C ILE A 4 -11.21 -23.83 -8.45
N PHE A 5 -10.45 -23.11 -9.26
CA PHE A 5 -10.95 -22.40 -10.43
C PHE A 5 -9.83 -22.14 -11.43
N GLU A 6 -10.12 -22.23 -12.72
CA GLU A 6 -9.21 -21.86 -13.80
C GLU A 6 -10.02 -21.40 -15.01
N GLU A 7 -9.73 -20.21 -15.54
CA GLU A 7 -10.46 -19.64 -16.66
C GLU A 7 -9.54 -18.72 -17.50
N THR A 8 -9.84 -18.60 -18.79
CA THR A 8 -9.21 -17.68 -19.73
C THR A 8 -10.29 -16.72 -20.26
N PHE A 9 -9.98 -15.44 -20.35
CA PHE A 9 -10.91 -14.38 -20.71
C PHE A 9 -10.51 -13.75 -22.05
N GLU A 10 -11.44 -13.72 -23.00
CA GLU A 10 -11.22 -13.12 -24.32
C GLU A 10 -10.99 -11.60 -24.20
N PRO A 11 -9.91 -11.05 -24.79
CA PRO A 11 -9.58 -9.64 -24.63
C PRO A 11 -10.69 -8.71 -25.13
N THR A 12 -11.10 -7.76 -24.29
CA THR A 12 -12.16 -6.80 -24.66
C THR A 12 -11.76 -5.98 -25.87
N ILE A 13 -10.51 -5.52 -25.91
CA ILE A 13 -10.02 -4.63 -26.96
C ILE A 13 -9.95 -5.33 -28.31
N ASP A 14 -9.50 -6.59 -28.35
CA ASP A 14 -9.44 -7.40 -29.57
C ASP A 14 -10.85 -7.69 -30.10
N ASN A 15 -11.79 -7.99 -29.21
CA ASN A 15 -13.20 -8.17 -29.57
C ASN A 15 -13.80 -6.90 -30.19
N LEU A 16 -13.47 -5.71 -29.67
CA LEU A 16 -13.94 -4.44 -30.24
C LEU A 16 -13.30 -4.18 -31.61
N VAL A 17 -11.99 -4.40 -31.74
CA VAL A 17 -11.30 -4.26 -33.03
C VAL A 17 -11.90 -5.20 -34.07
N ALA A 18 -12.11 -6.47 -33.74
CA ALA A 18 -12.72 -7.46 -34.62
C ALA A 18 -14.17 -7.09 -34.99
N ARG A 19 -14.96 -6.64 -34.01
CA ARG A 19 -16.36 -6.24 -34.21
C ARG A 19 -16.51 -5.12 -35.23
N PHE A 20 -15.63 -4.13 -35.22
CA PHE A 20 -15.74 -2.97 -36.09
C PHE A 20 -14.89 -3.06 -37.36
N ALA A 21 -14.08 -4.11 -37.54
CA ALA A 21 -13.19 -4.26 -38.69
C ALA A 21 -13.88 -4.26 -40.06
N ASP A 22 -15.19 -4.49 -40.12
CA ASP A 22 -16.01 -4.49 -41.34
C ASP A 22 -16.52 -3.10 -41.75
N GLY A 23 -16.24 -2.05 -40.96
CA GLY A 23 -16.70 -0.69 -41.22
C GLY A 23 -18.14 -0.43 -40.79
N SER A 24 -18.70 -1.27 -39.90
CA SER A 24 -20.04 -1.10 -39.33
C SER A 24 -20.23 0.17 -38.49
N ALA A 25 -19.14 0.86 -38.13
CA ALA A 25 -19.12 2.16 -37.46
C ALA A 25 -18.15 3.13 -38.13
N LYS A 26 -18.45 4.43 -38.08
CA LYS A 26 -17.54 5.50 -38.52
C LYS A 26 -16.64 5.97 -37.38
N THR A 27 -17.21 6.10 -36.18
CA THR A 27 -16.47 6.48 -34.97
C THR A 27 -16.73 5.51 -33.83
N VAL A 28 -15.69 5.21 -33.06
CA VAL A 28 -15.75 4.33 -31.89
C VAL A 28 -15.03 5.02 -30.74
N GLU A 29 -15.70 5.21 -29.61
CA GLU A 29 -15.05 5.66 -28.38
C GLU A 29 -15.30 4.62 -27.29
N ALA A 30 -14.24 4.15 -26.64
CA ALA A 30 -14.33 3.10 -25.64
C ALA A 30 -13.44 3.41 -24.43
N TRP A 31 -13.94 3.06 -23.25
CA TRP A 31 -13.17 3.05 -22.00
C TRP A 31 -12.90 1.60 -21.63
N VAL A 32 -11.64 1.24 -21.48
CA VAL A 32 -11.20 -0.13 -21.21
C VAL A 32 -10.11 -0.15 -20.14
N PHE A 33 -9.95 -1.29 -19.46
CA PHE A 33 -8.83 -1.53 -18.56
C PHE A 33 -7.67 -2.11 -19.37
N ALA A 34 -6.89 -1.24 -20.01
CA ALA A 34 -5.71 -1.60 -20.78
C ALA A 34 -4.67 -0.47 -20.71
N ASP A 35 -3.40 -0.83 -20.77
CA ASP A 35 -2.31 0.15 -20.82
C ASP A 35 -2.39 1.05 -22.06
N THR A 36 -1.66 2.16 -22.00
CA THR A 36 -1.62 3.15 -23.07
C THR A 36 -1.18 2.55 -24.41
N GLU A 37 -0.16 1.71 -24.47
CA GLU A 37 0.35 1.14 -25.73
C GLU A 37 -0.70 0.27 -26.43
N THR A 38 -1.36 -0.61 -25.67
CA THR A 38 -2.43 -1.49 -26.15
C THR A 38 -3.59 -0.68 -26.71
N ARG A 39 -3.99 0.41 -26.02
CA ARG A 39 -5.04 1.31 -26.50
C ARG A 39 -4.67 1.99 -27.82
N ARG A 40 -3.44 2.53 -27.95
CA ARG A 40 -3.00 3.20 -29.19
C ARG A 40 -2.93 2.23 -30.37
N LYS A 41 -2.43 1.01 -30.17
CA LYS A 41 -2.35 -0.02 -31.22
C LYS A 41 -3.73 -0.44 -31.76
N ALA A 42 -4.74 -0.53 -30.89
CA ALA A 42 -6.10 -0.81 -31.31
C ALA A 42 -6.68 0.31 -32.18
N GLU A 43 -6.41 1.57 -31.82
CA GLU A 43 -6.82 2.72 -32.63
C GLU A 43 -6.17 2.73 -34.01
N GLU A 44 -4.87 2.49 -34.09
CA GLU A 44 -4.14 2.39 -35.36
C GLU A 44 -4.72 1.29 -36.27
N THR A 45 -5.07 0.15 -35.66
CA THR A 45 -5.66 -0.98 -36.39
C THR A 45 -7.02 -0.62 -37.00
N LEU A 46 -7.87 0.11 -36.26
CA LEU A 46 -9.16 0.58 -36.76
C LEU A 46 -9.01 1.74 -37.75
N ALA A 47 -8.04 2.64 -37.54
CA ALA A 47 -7.73 3.73 -38.47
C ALA A 47 -7.31 3.20 -39.85
N ALA A 48 -6.56 2.10 -39.91
CA ALA A 48 -6.22 1.40 -41.15
C ALA A 48 -7.45 0.85 -41.91
N LYS A 49 -8.61 0.78 -41.26
CA LYS A 49 -9.91 0.42 -41.84
C LYS A 49 -10.81 1.63 -42.11
N GLY A 50 -10.30 2.85 -41.92
CA GLY A 50 -11.05 4.08 -42.13
C GLY A 50 -11.99 4.46 -40.98
N ILE A 51 -11.78 3.89 -39.80
CA ILE A 51 -12.61 4.10 -38.61
C ILE A 51 -11.86 5.02 -37.65
N THR A 52 -12.49 6.11 -37.22
CA THR A 52 -11.90 7.00 -36.21
C THR A 52 -12.20 6.43 -34.82
N ALA A 53 -11.20 5.84 -34.18
CA ALA A 53 -11.35 5.25 -32.86
C ALA A 53 -10.60 6.05 -31.78
N ARG A 54 -11.16 6.09 -30.58
CA ARG A 54 -10.48 6.55 -29.36
C ARG A 54 -10.72 5.59 -28.21
N PHE A 55 -9.65 4.92 -27.76
CA PHE A 55 -9.64 4.08 -26.57
C PHE A 55 -9.03 4.86 -25.40
N ARG A 56 -9.81 4.99 -24.34
CA ARG A 56 -9.48 5.68 -23.08
C ARG A 56 -9.32 4.67 -21.97
N SER A 57 -8.58 5.05 -20.93
CA SER A 57 -8.50 4.23 -19.72
C SER A 57 -9.81 4.36 -18.95
N ALA A 58 -10.40 3.21 -18.58
CA ALA A 58 -11.46 3.17 -17.57
C ALA A 58 -10.91 3.42 -16.15
N TYR A 59 -9.60 3.23 -15.94
CA TYR A 59 -8.92 3.44 -14.67
C TYR A 59 -8.20 4.80 -14.68
N LYS A 60 -8.52 5.68 -13.73
CA LYS A 60 -7.95 7.04 -13.61
C LYS A 60 -8.10 7.90 -14.89
N PRO A 61 -9.31 8.02 -15.46
CA PRO A 61 -9.55 8.72 -16.73
C PRO A 61 -9.08 10.17 -16.74
N LEU A 62 -9.14 10.89 -15.61
CA LEU A 62 -8.66 12.27 -15.54
C LEU A 62 -7.14 12.36 -15.71
N VAL A 63 -6.37 11.48 -15.04
CA VAL A 63 -4.91 11.49 -15.15
C VAL A 63 -4.49 11.17 -16.58
N HIS A 64 -5.12 10.17 -17.19
CA HIS A 64 -4.89 9.81 -18.59
C HIS A 64 -5.32 10.91 -19.57
N PHE A 65 -6.38 11.67 -19.28
CA PHE A 65 -6.74 12.83 -20.10
C PHE A 65 -5.62 13.87 -20.13
N PHE A 66 -5.02 14.19 -18.98
CA PHE A 66 -3.90 15.14 -18.94
C PHE A 66 -2.63 14.61 -19.60
N SER A 67 -2.33 13.31 -19.48
CA SER A 67 -1.13 12.73 -20.10
C SER A 67 -1.28 12.47 -21.60
N GLU A 68 -2.49 12.22 -22.09
CA GLU A 68 -2.71 11.81 -23.49
C GLU A 68 -3.34 12.88 -24.38
N ASP A 69 -4.15 13.79 -23.82
CA ASP A 69 -4.98 14.73 -24.61
C ASP A 69 -4.63 16.21 -24.39
N VAL A 70 -3.93 16.54 -23.31
CA VAL A 70 -3.61 17.93 -22.97
C VAL A 70 -2.19 18.28 -23.37
N ARG A 71 -2.04 19.35 -24.15
CA ARG A 71 -0.73 19.98 -24.36
C ARG A 71 -0.34 20.80 -23.13
N THR A 72 0.63 20.33 -22.36
CA THR A 72 1.09 20.98 -21.13
C THR A 72 2.09 22.13 -21.36
N ASP A 73 2.71 22.24 -22.53
CA ASP A 73 3.60 23.37 -22.86
C ASP A 73 2.91 24.72 -22.65
N GLY A 74 3.45 25.54 -21.75
CA GLY A 74 2.91 26.87 -21.46
C GLY A 74 1.54 26.86 -20.78
N LEU A 75 1.08 25.71 -20.27
CA LEU A 75 -0.12 25.62 -19.44
C LEU A 75 0.15 26.38 -18.13
N VAL A 76 -0.72 27.33 -17.79
CA VAL A 76 -0.57 28.16 -16.59
C VAL A 76 -1.55 27.78 -15.49
N SER A 77 -2.72 27.24 -15.85
CA SER A 77 -3.71 26.80 -14.86
C SER A 77 -4.60 25.67 -15.38
N ALA A 78 -4.98 24.79 -14.46
CA ALA A 78 -6.02 23.79 -14.63
C ALA A 78 -7.01 23.88 -13.46
N ALA A 79 -8.23 24.32 -13.71
CA ALA A 79 -9.32 24.27 -12.74
C ALA A 79 -10.21 23.07 -13.04
N ILE A 80 -10.32 22.16 -12.07
CA ILE A 80 -10.96 20.86 -12.21
C ILE A 80 -12.14 20.79 -11.26
N THR A 81 -13.34 20.64 -11.81
CA THR A 81 -14.52 20.26 -11.05
C THR A 81 -14.69 18.76 -11.16
N TYR A 82 -14.62 18.03 -10.03
CA TYR A 82 -14.74 16.57 -10.00
C TYR A 82 -16.16 16.12 -9.65
N PRO A 83 -16.63 14.97 -10.19
CA PRO A 83 -17.96 14.47 -9.89
C PRO A 83 -18.06 14.01 -8.43
N VAL A 84 -19.27 14.08 -7.88
CA VAL A 84 -19.62 13.58 -6.54
C VAL A 84 -20.83 12.67 -6.67
N HIS A 85 -20.84 11.58 -5.91
CA HIS A 85 -21.91 10.58 -5.98
C HIS A 85 -22.35 10.17 -4.57
N PRO A 86 -23.66 10.02 -4.30
CA PRO A 86 -24.15 9.69 -2.95
C PRO A 86 -23.59 8.39 -2.35
N GLU A 87 -23.33 7.41 -3.21
CA GLU A 87 -22.81 6.08 -2.84
C GLU A 87 -21.28 5.99 -2.84
N ALA A 88 -20.59 7.13 -2.76
CA ALA A 88 -19.13 7.20 -2.65
C ALA A 88 -18.73 8.32 -1.68
N PRO A 89 -17.56 8.23 -1.01
CA PRO A 89 -17.01 9.36 -0.27
C PRO A 89 -16.89 10.60 -1.18
N GLU A 90 -17.23 11.78 -0.66
CA GLU A 90 -17.25 13.03 -1.44
C GLU A 90 -15.90 13.29 -2.14
N ASN A 91 -14.79 12.97 -1.47
CA ASN A 91 -13.43 13.14 -2.00
C ASN A 91 -12.91 11.96 -2.84
N ARG A 92 -13.72 10.93 -3.16
CA ARG A 92 -13.26 9.74 -3.90
C ARG A 92 -12.69 10.07 -5.29
N PHE A 93 -13.32 10.99 -6.03
CA PHE A 93 -12.82 11.41 -7.35
C PHE A 93 -11.68 12.42 -7.26
N LEU A 94 -11.52 13.09 -6.12
CA LEU A 94 -10.34 13.88 -5.81
C LEU A 94 -9.13 12.99 -5.53
N LEU A 95 -9.31 11.91 -4.77
CA LEU A 95 -8.29 10.88 -4.56
C LEU A 95 -7.87 10.23 -5.89
N GLU A 96 -8.83 9.87 -6.74
CA GLU A 96 -8.53 9.31 -8.07
C GLU A 96 -7.70 10.24 -8.97
N ALA A 97 -7.75 11.55 -8.72
CA ALA A 97 -6.94 12.51 -9.47
C ALA A 97 -5.45 12.50 -9.05
N TYR A 98 -5.06 11.84 -7.96
CA TYR A 98 -3.65 11.71 -7.59
C TYR A 98 -2.84 11.04 -8.71
N PRO A 99 -1.59 11.46 -9.01
CA PRO A 99 -0.83 12.56 -8.43
C PRO A 99 -0.86 13.83 -9.30
N LEU A 100 -1.96 14.12 -10.00
CA LEU A 100 -2.01 15.09 -11.09
C LEU A 100 -1.39 16.46 -10.77
N SER A 101 -1.63 17.02 -9.58
CA SER A 101 -1.04 18.31 -9.22
C SER A 101 0.48 18.30 -9.21
N GLY A 102 1.10 17.17 -8.87
CA GLY A 102 2.55 16.99 -8.92
C GLY A 102 3.08 16.82 -10.34
N LEU A 103 2.33 16.14 -11.22
CA LEU A 103 2.72 15.91 -12.62
C LEU A 103 2.72 17.19 -13.45
N LEU A 104 1.88 18.16 -13.08
CA LEU A 104 1.76 19.43 -13.80
C LEU A 104 2.75 20.51 -13.33
N GLY A 105 3.64 20.18 -12.39
CA GLY A 105 4.73 21.06 -11.93
C GLY A 105 4.22 22.42 -11.47
N ASP A 106 4.74 23.49 -12.09
CA ASP A 106 4.40 24.88 -11.74
C ASP A 106 2.99 25.32 -12.18
N THR A 107 2.25 24.47 -12.87
CA THR A 107 0.86 24.77 -13.27
C THR A 107 -0.01 24.98 -12.04
N LYS A 108 -0.78 26.06 -12.00
CA LYS A 108 -1.77 26.25 -10.93
C LYS A 108 -2.94 25.27 -11.08
N VAL A 109 -2.93 24.20 -10.30
CA VAL A 109 -4.02 23.21 -10.26
C VAL A 109 -4.98 23.53 -9.11
N SER A 110 -6.29 23.44 -9.37
CA SER A 110 -7.31 23.58 -8.34
C SER A 110 -8.42 22.57 -8.55
N PHE A 111 -8.94 22.04 -7.45
CA PHE A 111 -10.02 21.06 -7.44
C PHE A 111 -11.24 21.59 -6.69
N ALA A 112 -12.43 21.32 -7.20
CA ALA A 112 -13.69 21.61 -6.52
C ALA A 112 -14.71 20.48 -6.77
N PRO A 113 -15.54 20.12 -5.79
CA PRO A 113 -16.64 19.18 -6.03
C PRO A 113 -17.70 19.82 -6.93
N ALA A 114 -18.33 19.02 -7.79
CA ALA A 114 -19.51 19.43 -8.54
C ALA A 114 -20.71 19.66 -7.60
N THR A 115 -21.60 20.60 -7.94
CA THR A 115 -22.83 20.85 -7.17
C THR A 115 -23.89 19.76 -7.37
N ASP A 116 -23.89 19.16 -8.56
CA ASP A 116 -24.63 17.96 -8.94
C ASP A 116 -23.69 17.18 -9.87
N GLY A 117 -23.21 16.01 -9.41
CA GLY A 117 -22.13 15.24 -10.07
C GLY A 117 -22.55 13.82 -10.41
N SER A 118 -23.85 13.53 -10.42
CA SER A 118 -24.41 12.21 -10.74
C SER A 118 -24.18 11.78 -12.19
N ASP A 119 -23.76 12.71 -13.06
CA ASP A 119 -23.42 12.46 -14.46
C ASP A 119 -22.01 11.88 -14.67
N LEU A 120 -21.19 11.84 -13.62
CA LEU A 120 -19.84 11.26 -13.61
C LEU A 120 -18.86 11.93 -14.60
N PHE A 121 -18.96 13.25 -14.77
CA PHE A 121 -18.01 14.02 -15.56
C PHE A 121 -17.11 14.90 -14.67
N TYR A 122 -15.82 14.94 -15.02
CA TYR A 122 -14.96 16.05 -14.64
C TYR A 122 -15.17 17.20 -15.62
N THR A 123 -15.27 18.43 -15.11
CA THR A 123 -15.15 19.64 -15.94
C THR A 123 -13.77 20.25 -15.74
N VAL A 124 -13.02 20.40 -16.84
CA VAL A 124 -11.64 20.89 -16.82
C VAL A 124 -11.55 22.19 -17.61
N VAL A 125 -11.17 23.27 -16.93
CA VAL A 125 -10.88 24.58 -17.53
C VAL A 125 -9.37 24.77 -17.56
N LEU A 126 -8.82 24.87 -18.77
CA LEU A 126 -7.40 25.01 -19.04
C LEU A 126 -7.11 26.42 -19.55
N SER A 127 -5.97 26.98 -19.14
CA SER A 127 -5.48 28.27 -19.63
C SER A 127 -3.98 28.20 -19.91
N TRP A 128 -3.54 28.82 -21.00
CA TRP A 128 -2.14 28.89 -21.42
C TRP A 128 -1.61 30.32 -21.37
N SER A 129 -0.28 30.45 -21.34
CA SER A 129 0.43 31.73 -21.27
C SER A 129 0.26 32.62 -22.50
N ASP A 130 -0.16 32.04 -23.64
CA ASP A 130 -0.49 32.76 -24.88
C ASP A 130 -1.91 33.36 -24.87
N GLY A 131 -2.68 33.16 -23.79
CA GLY A 131 -4.04 33.65 -23.64
C GLY A 131 -5.12 32.68 -24.14
N ARG A 132 -4.74 31.51 -24.68
CA ARG A 132 -5.69 30.45 -25.03
C ARG A 132 -6.34 29.89 -23.77
N SER A 133 -7.64 29.57 -23.87
CA SER A 133 -8.37 28.83 -22.85
C SER A 133 -9.29 27.80 -23.48
N GLU A 134 -9.43 26.65 -22.84
CA GLU A 134 -10.29 25.55 -23.28
C GLU A 134 -11.09 25.02 -22.09
N THR A 135 -12.33 24.61 -22.34
CA THR A 135 -13.13 23.85 -21.38
C THR A 135 -13.43 22.48 -21.96
N LYS A 136 -13.18 21.43 -21.18
CA LYS A 136 -13.35 20.04 -21.58
C LYS A 136 -14.16 19.31 -20.52
N ALA A 137 -15.03 18.40 -20.97
CA ALA A 137 -15.68 17.41 -20.13
C ALA A 137 -14.93 16.08 -20.27
N VAL A 138 -14.60 15.44 -19.15
CA VAL A 138 -13.90 14.15 -19.12
C VAL A 138 -14.80 13.14 -18.40
N PHE A 139 -15.31 12.16 -19.14
CA PHE A 139 -16.18 11.13 -18.59
C PHE A 139 -15.41 10.14 -17.73
N ALA A 140 -15.94 9.83 -16.54
CA ALA A 140 -15.42 8.85 -15.62
C ALA A 140 -16.41 7.68 -15.45
N PRO A 141 -16.38 6.68 -16.36
CA PRO A 141 -17.37 5.61 -16.34
C PRO A 141 -17.28 4.79 -15.06
N ASN A 142 -18.32 4.88 -14.24
CA ASN A 142 -18.47 4.07 -13.04
C ASN A 142 -19.82 3.35 -13.08
N ARG A 143 -19.90 2.21 -12.38
CA ARG A 143 -21.14 1.46 -12.17
C ARG A 143 -21.44 1.36 -10.68
N LEU A 144 -22.70 1.50 -10.34
CA LEU A 144 -23.22 1.15 -9.03
C LEU A 144 -23.47 -0.35 -8.96
N HIS A 145 -23.00 -1.02 -7.91
CA HIS A 145 -23.24 -2.44 -7.68
C HIS A 145 -22.99 -2.84 -6.24
N ASP A 146 -23.46 -4.03 -5.85
CA ASP A 146 -23.06 -4.65 -4.59
C ASP A 146 -21.70 -5.34 -4.76
N ASP A 147 -20.83 -5.22 -3.77
CA ASP A 147 -19.57 -5.97 -3.70
C ASP A 147 -19.77 -7.39 -3.13
N PHE A 148 -18.67 -8.10 -2.88
CA PHE A 148 -18.72 -9.47 -2.35
C PHE A 148 -19.00 -9.54 -0.84
N ALA A 149 -19.01 -8.40 -0.14
CA ALA A 149 -19.46 -8.27 1.24
C ALA A 149 -20.96 -7.91 1.33
N GLY A 150 -21.60 -7.58 0.19
CA GLY A 150 -22.99 -7.14 0.12
C GLY A 150 -23.17 -5.64 0.33
N GLU A 151 -22.09 -4.86 0.26
CA GLU A 151 -22.11 -3.40 0.38
C GLU A 151 -22.26 -2.76 -0.99
N GLN A 152 -23.06 -1.70 -1.08
CA GLN A 152 -23.21 -0.94 -2.31
C GLN A 152 -21.97 -0.05 -2.54
N VAL A 153 -21.39 -0.14 -3.74
CA VAL A 153 -20.17 0.58 -4.12
C VAL A 153 -20.26 1.14 -5.53
N LEU A 154 -19.53 2.23 -5.77
CA LEU A 154 -19.34 2.86 -7.06
C LEU A 154 -17.93 2.57 -7.59
N SER A 155 -17.83 1.79 -8.66
CA SER A 155 -16.57 1.28 -9.20
C SER A 155 -16.38 1.66 -10.66
N PRO A 156 -15.16 2.01 -11.11
CA PRO A 156 -14.85 2.16 -12.53
C PRO A 156 -15.29 0.96 -13.38
N THR A 157 -15.73 1.23 -14.61
CA THR A 157 -16.21 0.18 -15.53
C THR A 157 -15.90 0.53 -16.98
N GLY A 158 -15.89 -0.48 -17.86
CA GLY A 158 -15.80 -0.21 -19.29
C GLY A 158 -17.04 0.48 -19.86
N TRP A 159 -16.85 1.22 -20.94
CA TRP A 159 -17.91 1.95 -21.63
C TRP A 159 -17.68 1.97 -23.14
N LEU A 160 -18.74 2.01 -23.95
CA LEU A 160 -18.66 2.04 -25.40
C LEU A 160 -19.68 3.02 -25.98
N SER A 161 -19.21 3.98 -26.77
CA SER A 161 -20.00 4.86 -27.62
C SER A 161 -19.63 4.63 -29.09
N ILE A 162 -20.64 4.65 -29.96
CA ILE A 162 -20.49 4.38 -31.41
C ILE A 162 -21.19 5.53 -32.15
N ASP A 163 -20.53 6.08 -33.16
CA ASP A 163 -21.08 7.12 -34.04
C ASP A 163 -21.67 8.34 -33.30
N GLY A 164 -21.13 8.65 -32.12
CA GLY A 164 -21.56 9.77 -31.28
C GLY A 164 -22.88 9.54 -30.54
N ALA A 165 -23.42 8.31 -30.54
CA ALA A 165 -24.58 7.95 -29.74
C ALA A 165 -24.25 7.94 -28.23
N GLU A 166 -25.28 8.05 -27.39
CA GLU A 166 -25.15 7.81 -25.96
C GLU A 166 -24.52 6.42 -25.75
N GLY A 167 -23.39 6.39 -25.04
CA GLY A 167 -22.67 5.14 -24.83
C GLY A 167 -23.40 4.22 -23.84
N ALA A 168 -22.94 2.99 -23.75
CA ALA A 168 -23.45 2.02 -22.79
C ALA A 168 -22.30 1.31 -22.07
N ARG A 169 -22.61 0.79 -20.88
CA ARG A 169 -21.66 -0.02 -20.11
C ARG A 169 -21.16 -1.21 -20.92
N LEU A 170 -19.85 -1.40 -20.90
CA LEU A 170 -19.15 -2.55 -21.46
C LEU A 170 -18.43 -3.29 -20.33
N LYS A 171 -18.91 -4.49 -19.96
CA LYS A 171 -18.18 -5.32 -19.00
C LYS A 171 -16.90 -5.83 -19.66
N THR A 172 -15.75 -5.46 -19.12
CA THR A 172 -14.44 -5.88 -19.66
C THR A 172 -14.03 -7.27 -19.18
N ASP A 173 -13.02 -7.84 -19.83
CA ASP A 173 -12.29 -9.05 -19.43
C ASP A 173 -11.60 -8.88 -18.08
N TYR A 174 -11.08 -7.69 -17.75
CA TYR A 174 -10.55 -7.37 -16.42
C TYR A 174 -11.63 -7.47 -15.34
N GLU A 175 -12.81 -6.87 -15.56
CA GLU A 175 -13.96 -6.99 -14.65
C GLU A 175 -14.50 -8.43 -14.57
N ALA A 176 -14.51 -9.15 -15.69
CA ALA A 176 -14.93 -10.54 -15.76
C ALA A 176 -14.00 -11.45 -14.96
N LEU A 177 -12.68 -11.30 -15.12
CA LEU A 177 -11.65 -12.04 -14.41
C LEU A 177 -11.82 -11.90 -12.90
N PHE A 178 -11.90 -10.67 -12.38
CA PHE A 178 -12.10 -10.44 -10.95
C PHE A 178 -13.42 -11.06 -10.45
N SER A 179 -14.54 -10.71 -11.09
CA SER A 179 -15.86 -11.14 -10.62
C SER A 179 -16.04 -12.66 -10.66
N ARG A 180 -15.52 -13.34 -11.71
CA ARG A 180 -15.62 -14.79 -11.84
C ARG A 180 -14.76 -15.54 -10.83
N THR A 181 -13.56 -15.02 -10.58
CA THR A 181 -12.62 -15.56 -9.58
C THR A 181 -13.19 -15.44 -8.18
N MET A 182 -13.66 -14.25 -7.79
CA MET A 182 -14.28 -14.00 -6.49
C MET A 182 -15.52 -14.87 -6.26
N GLN A 183 -16.38 -15.01 -7.27
CA GLN A 183 -17.55 -15.91 -7.21
C GLN A 183 -17.14 -17.37 -6.98
N ALA A 184 -16.09 -17.85 -7.65
CA ALA A 184 -15.63 -19.23 -7.50
C ALA A 184 -15.06 -19.49 -6.09
N ILE A 185 -14.30 -18.53 -5.54
CA ILE A 185 -13.74 -18.62 -4.18
C ILE A 185 -14.84 -18.56 -3.12
N ALA A 186 -15.78 -17.63 -3.25
CA ALA A 186 -16.90 -17.48 -2.31
C ALA A 186 -17.83 -18.70 -2.32
N ALA A 187 -18.05 -19.32 -3.49
CA ALA A 187 -18.86 -20.53 -3.63
C ALA A 187 -18.12 -21.82 -3.21
N HIS A 188 -16.79 -21.78 -3.05
CA HIS A 188 -16.02 -22.94 -2.65
C HIS A 188 -16.40 -23.38 -1.22
N ARG A 189 -16.49 -24.70 -1.00
CA ARG A 189 -16.82 -25.26 0.31
C ARG A 189 -15.58 -25.29 1.20
N TRP A 190 -15.35 -24.20 1.91
CA TRP A 190 -14.36 -24.14 2.99
C TRP A 190 -14.82 -24.95 4.21
N GLY A 191 -13.88 -25.32 5.08
CA GLY A 191 -14.19 -25.92 6.38
C GLY A 191 -14.94 -24.96 7.31
N ASP A 192 -15.26 -25.44 8.51
CA ASP A 192 -16.06 -24.71 9.51
C ASP A 192 -15.20 -24.01 10.59
N ALA A 193 -13.87 -24.09 10.50
CA ALA A 193 -12.96 -23.51 11.46
C ALA A 193 -11.79 -22.78 10.79
N GLU A 194 -11.42 -21.63 11.36
CA GLU A 194 -10.20 -20.89 11.01
C GLU A 194 -8.95 -21.63 11.53
N PRO A 195 -7.84 -21.66 10.76
CA PRO A 195 -7.72 -21.21 9.38
C PRO A 195 -8.33 -22.20 8.38
N PHE A 196 -8.99 -21.64 7.34
CA PHE A 196 -9.68 -22.43 6.31
C PHE A 196 -8.70 -23.08 5.32
N PHE A 197 -7.53 -22.48 5.15
CA PHE A 197 -6.46 -22.96 4.29
C PHE A 197 -5.07 -22.61 4.86
N GLU A 198 -4.06 -23.22 4.26
CA GLU A 198 -2.66 -22.83 4.46
C GLU A 198 -2.35 -21.60 3.58
N GLU A 199 -2.25 -21.80 2.27
CA GLU A 199 -2.19 -20.73 1.28
C GLU A 199 -3.36 -20.86 0.28
N LEU A 200 -4.07 -19.78 0.01
CA LEU A 200 -4.98 -19.59 -1.12
C LEU A 200 -4.24 -18.76 -2.17
N ASN A 201 -3.75 -19.42 -3.21
CA ASN A 201 -3.03 -18.78 -4.29
C ASN A 201 -3.97 -18.39 -5.43
N ILE A 202 -3.83 -17.17 -5.93
CA ILE A 202 -4.54 -16.66 -7.11
C ILE A 202 -3.49 -16.20 -8.11
N THR A 203 -3.05 -17.09 -8.99
CA THR A 203 -2.15 -16.72 -10.08
C THR A 203 -2.98 -16.14 -11.22
N ALA A 204 -2.80 -14.86 -11.53
CA ALA A 204 -3.44 -14.22 -12.67
C ALA A 204 -2.39 -13.66 -13.64
N SER A 205 -2.68 -13.70 -14.93
CA SER A 205 -1.85 -13.10 -15.97
C SER A 205 -2.64 -12.06 -16.72
N LEU A 206 -2.09 -10.85 -16.85
CA LEU A 206 -2.69 -9.72 -17.55
C LEU A 206 -1.74 -9.19 -18.63
N PRO A 207 -2.26 -8.84 -19.82
CA PRO A 207 -1.49 -8.17 -20.87
C PRO A 207 -1.48 -6.65 -20.66
N ALA A 208 -1.10 -6.21 -19.45
CA ALA A 208 -1.06 -4.79 -19.09
C ALA A 208 0.25 -4.47 -18.38
N GLU A 209 1.05 -3.61 -19.01
CA GLU A 209 2.26 -3.06 -18.42
C GLU A 209 1.95 -2.00 -17.36
N ASP A 210 2.93 -1.75 -16.50
CA ASP A 210 2.85 -0.68 -15.52
C ASP A 210 3.18 0.69 -16.14
N GLU A 211 2.40 1.71 -15.81
CA GLU A 211 2.63 3.08 -16.27
C GLU A 211 3.30 3.91 -15.16
N TRP A 212 4.59 4.19 -15.35
CA TRP A 212 5.40 5.01 -14.45
C TRP A 212 5.17 6.50 -14.72
N LEU A 213 4.85 7.25 -13.67
CA LEU A 213 4.60 8.69 -13.73
C LEU A 213 5.75 9.43 -13.04
N PRO A 214 6.66 10.07 -13.79
CA PRO A 214 7.81 10.77 -13.22
C PRO A 214 7.36 11.85 -12.25
N LEU A 215 7.76 11.72 -11.00
CA LEU A 215 7.35 12.61 -9.93
C LEU A 215 8.49 12.76 -8.90
N SER A 216 8.62 13.97 -8.35
CA SER A 216 9.56 14.23 -7.25
C SER A 216 8.78 14.34 -5.93
N PRO A 217 9.25 13.73 -4.84
CA PRO A 217 10.53 13.03 -4.68
C PRO A 217 10.54 11.56 -5.11
N SER A 218 9.39 10.98 -5.44
CA SER A 218 9.27 9.57 -5.83
C SER A 218 8.23 9.44 -6.94
N ASP A 219 8.55 8.61 -7.94
CA ASP A 219 7.64 8.30 -9.04
C ASP A 219 6.31 7.75 -8.50
N ALA A 220 5.21 8.11 -9.16
CA ALA A 220 3.95 7.43 -8.93
C ALA A 220 3.76 6.30 -9.94
N LEU A 221 2.84 5.40 -9.63
CA LEU A 221 2.55 4.21 -10.42
C LEU A 221 1.06 4.12 -10.73
N ILE A 222 0.73 3.84 -12.00
CA ILE A 222 -0.57 3.34 -12.40
C ILE A 222 -0.37 1.90 -12.87
N SER A 223 -0.89 0.94 -12.09
CA SER A 223 -0.80 -0.48 -12.44
C SER A 223 -2.15 -1.17 -12.30
N LEU A 224 -2.62 -1.78 -13.40
CA LEU A 224 -3.77 -2.68 -13.37
C LEU A 224 -3.46 -3.99 -12.64
N ARG A 225 -2.19 -4.40 -12.60
CA ARG A 225 -1.75 -5.62 -11.92
C ARG A 225 -1.73 -5.43 -10.40
N GLU A 226 -1.15 -4.34 -9.93
CA GLU A 226 -1.17 -3.98 -8.51
C GLU A 226 -2.61 -3.76 -8.03
N ALA A 227 -3.41 -2.97 -8.76
CA ALA A 227 -4.80 -2.74 -8.41
C ALA A 227 -5.63 -4.04 -8.31
N LEU A 228 -5.38 -5.02 -9.19
CA LEU A 228 -6.03 -6.33 -9.13
C LEU A 228 -5.55 -7.17 -7.94
N HIS A 229 -4.26 -7.09 -7.59
CA HIS A 229 -3.72 -7.73 -6.40
C HIS A 229 -4.45 -7.24 -5.15
N GLU A 230 -4.53 -5.93 -5.01
CA GLU A 230 -5.20 -5.25 -3.88
C GLU A 230 -6.70 -5.53 -3.84
N ASP A 231 -7.38 -5.50 -5.00
CA ASP A 231 -8.79 -5.87 -5.12
C ASP A 231 -9.04 -7.31 -4.67
N PHE A 232 -8.24 -8.28 -5.12
CA PHE A 232 -8.39 -9.66 -4.66
C PHE A 232 -8.14 -9.80 -3.18
N TYR A 233 -7.04 -9.24 -2.69
CA TYR A 233 -6.59 -9.45 -1.33
C TYR A 233 -7.65 -8.97 -0.33
N PHE A 234 -8.03 -7.69 -0.42
CA PHE A 234 -8.96 -7.10 0.55
C PHE A 234 -10.40 -7.57 0.37
N SER A 235 -10.86 -7.81 -0.86
CA SER A 235 -12.21 -8.36 -1.07
C SER A 235 -12.34 -9.77 -0.51
N LEU A 236 -11.26 -10.57 -0.54
CA LEU A 236 -11.27 -11.89 0.07
C LEU A 236 -11.21 -11.84 1.60
N LEU A 237 -10.48 -10.89 2.19
CA LEU A 237 -10.57 -10.65 3.64
C LEU A 237 -12.01 -10.35 4.05
N GLU A 238 -12.71 -9.51 3.30
CA GLU A 238 -14.12 -9.17 3.55
C GLU A 238 -15.04 -10.40 3.41
N VAL A 239 -14.85 -11.22 2.37
CA VAL A 239 -15.60 -12.48 2.20
C VAL A 239 -15.39 -13.42 3.38
N PHE A 240 -14.14 -13.60 3.84
CA PHE A 240 -13.86 -14.49 4.96
C PHE A 240 -14.27 -13.90 6.32
N GLN A 241 -14.27 -12.57 6.49
CA GLN A 241 -14.89 -11.91 7.65
C GLN A 241 -16.38 -12.21 7.75
N THR A 242 -17.12 -11.99 6.65
CA THR A 242 -18.55 -12.31 6.58
C THR A 242 -18.81 -13.79 6.84
N ARG A 243 -17.98 -14.68 6.28
CA ARG A 243 -18.07 -16.12 6.52
C ARG A 243 -17.87 -16.50 7.98
N SER A 244 -16.90 -15.87 8.65
CA SER A 244 -16.62 -16.10 10.08
C SER A 244 -17.59 -15.37 11.01
N GLY A 245 -18.58 -14.64 10.49
CA GLY A 245 -19.52 -13.84 11.29
C GLY A 245 -18.85 -12.65 11.99
N ARG A 246 -17.73 -12.17 11.46
CA ARG A 246 -16.96 -11.05 11.99
C ARG A 246 -17.38 -9.75 11.30
N PRO A 247 -17.27 -8.59 11.99
CA PRO A 247 -17.45 -7.31 11.33
C PRO A 247 -16.35 -7.08 10.27
N LEU A 248 -16.68 -6.31 9.23
CA LEU A 248 -15.70 -5.90 8.23
C LEU A 248 -14.57 -5.10 8.89
N GLY A 249 -13.33 -5.41 8.53
CA GLY A 249 -12.13 -4.80 9.12
C GLY A 249 -11.67 -5.44 10.44
N ASP A 250 -12.27 -6.54 10.90
CA ASP A 250 -11.74 -7.33 12.02
C ASP A 250 -10.32 -7.85 11.70
N ARG A 251 -9.33 -7.33 12.44
CA ARG A 251 -7.90 -7.63 12.29
C ARG A 251 -7.46 -8.95 12.92
N GLY A 252 -8.36 -9.63 13.63
CA GLY A 252 -8.16 -10.97 14.20
C GLY A 252 -8.72 -12.10 13.34
N LEU A 253 -9.20 -11.83 12.12
CA LEU A 253 -9.57 -12.86 11.15
C LEU A 253 -8.34 -13.71 10.83
N ARG A 254 -8.48 -15.04 10.88
CA ARG A 254 -7.40 -15.96 10.51
C ARG A 254 -7.83 -16.91 9.39
N PRO A 255 -8.01 -16.46 8.13
CA PRO A 255 -8.51 -17.33 7.07
C PRO A 255 -7.43 -18.31 6.56
N GLY A 256 -6.16 -18.01 6.78
CA GLY A 256 -5.02 -18.55 6.04
C GLY A 256 -4.35 -17.45 5.22
N GLN A 257 -3.26 -17.79 4.52
CA GLN A 257 -2.53 -16.83 3.71
C GLN A 257 -3.20 -16.66 2.34
N ILE A 258 -3.67 -15.46 2.02
CA ILE A 258 -4.26 -15.14 0.71
C ILE A 258 -3.17 -14.49 -0.13
N VAL A 259 -2.84 -15.08 -1.29
CA VAL A 259 -1.71 -14.64 -2.13
C VAL A 259 -2.15 -14.46 -3.57
N PRO A 260 -2.50 -13.24 -3.99
CA PRO A 260 -2.64 -12.88 -5.39
C PRO A 260 -1.27 -12.72 -6.06
N GLU A 261 -0.94 -13.60 -7.00
CA GLU A 261 0.27 -13.50 -7.83
C GLU A 261 -0.13 -12.99 -9.22
N ILE A 262 -0.12 -11.67 -9.39
CA ILE A 262 -0.55 -11.02 -10.63
C ILE A 262 0.67 -10.73 -11.50
N ARG A 263 0.76 -11.39 -12.66
CA ARG A 263 1.93 -11.35 -13.53
C ARG A 263 1.60 -10.71 -14.87
N PHE A 264 2.61 -10.11 -15.49
CA PHE A 264 2.49 -9.76 -16.91
C PHE A 264 2.56 -11.03 -17.77
N ALA A 265 1.67 -11.14 -18.74
CA ALA A 265 1.83 -12.07 -19.87
C ALA A 265 1.08 -11.55 -21.09
N ALA A 266 1.70 -11.67 -22.27
CA ALA A 266 1.03 -11.36 -23.52
C ALA A 266 -0.12 -12.34 -23.81
N GLY A 267 -1.17 -11.84 -24.48
CA GLY A 267 -2.34 -12.61 -24.88
C GLY A 267 -3.52 -12.49 -23.90
N PRO A 268 -4.51 -13.40 -23.98
CA PRO A 268 -5.71 -13.35 -23.15
C PRO A 268 -5.40 -13.39 -21.66
N ALA A 269 -6.18 -12.64 -20.88
CA ALA A 269 -6.09 -12.68 -19.43
C ALA A 269 -6.45 -14.08 -18.91
N ARG A 270 -5.73 -14.57 -17.90
CA ARG A 270 -5.93 -15.91 -17.33
C ARG A 270 -5.89 -15.85 -15.81
N VAL A 271 -6.60 -16.77 -15.18
CA VAL A 271 -6.52 -16.94 -13.73
C VAL A 271 -6.55 -18.42 -13.37
N ARG A 272 -5.77 -18.79 -12.37
CA ARG A 272 -5.80 -20.09 -11.71
C ARG A 272 -5.80 -19.88 -10.20
N VAL A 273 -6.77 -20.48 -9.54
CA VAL A 273 -6.95 -20.45 -8.09
C VAL A 273 -6.71 -21.84 -7.53
N GLU A 274 -5.84 -21.95 -6.54
CA GLU A 274 -5.55 -23.21 -5.88
C GLU A 274 -5.15 -23.03 -4.41
N THR A 275 -5.41 -24.05 -3.61
CA THR A 275 -4.80 -24.12 -2.27
C THR A 275 -3.45 -24.81 -2.33
N ARG A 276 -2.47 -24.26 -1.61
CA ARG A 276 -1.12 -24.78 -1.48
C ARG A 276 -0.77 -24.99 -0.01
N PRO A 277 0.11 -25.96 0.31
CA PRO A 277 0.68 -26.02 1.64
C PRO A 277 1.57 -24.80 1.90
N LEU A 278 1.77 -24.43 3.17
CA LEU A 278 2.74 -23.41 3.54
C LEU A 278 4.14 -23.87 3.14
N ASN A 279 4.91 -22.97 2.53
CA ASN A 279 6.32 -23.19 2.31
C ASN A 279 7.11 -22.78 3.56
N ALA A 280 8.11 -23.57 3.95
CA ALA A 280 9.08 -23.26 4.99
C ALA A 280 10.45 -22.81 4.44
N ASP A 281 10.66 -22.87 3.12
CA ASP A 281 11.88 -22.43 2.46
C ASP A 281 12.15 -20.96 2.78
N GLU A 282 13.42 -20.63 2.96
CA GLU A 282 13.89 -19.27 3.20
C GLU A 282 14.77 -18.87 2.01
N THR A 283 14.68 -17.61 1.59
CA THR A 283 15.57 -17.05 0.58
C THR A 283 17.01 -17.12 1.07
N ASP A 284 17.92 -17.45 0.16
CA ASP A 284 19.35 -17.42 0.42
C ASP A 284 19.81 -16.01 0.82
N ASP A 285 20.96 -15.97 1.47
CA ASP A 285 21.60 -14.77 1.98
C ASP A 285 22.07 -13.84 0.83
N ASP A 286 21.60 -12.60 0.84
CA ASP A 286 22.05 -11.50 -0.03
C ASP A 286 23.32 -10.84 0.53
N ALA A 287 24.44 -11.57 0.54
CA ALA A 287 25.72 -11.00 0.98
C ALA A 287 26.34 -10.08 -0.10
N GLY A 288 26.73 -8.85 0.27
CA GLY A 288 27.54 -8.00 -0.63
C GLY A 288 27.75 -6.55 -0.18
N GLU A 289 26.71 -5.89 0.32
CA GLU A 289 26.75 -4.47 0.69
C GLU A 289 26.76 -4.27 2.21
N ALA A 290 27.39 -3.21 2.72
CA ALA A 290 27.30 -2.87 4.14
C ALA A 290 25.85 -2.53 4.52
N VAL A 291 25.40 -2.94 5.71
CA VAL A 291 24.02 -2.67 6.20
C VAL A 291 23.67 -1.18 6.12
N ALA A 292 24.64 -0.29 6.37
CA ALA A 292 24.44 1.15 6.36
C ALA A 292 24.18 1.75 4.96
N THR A 293 24.63 1.10 3.90
CA THR A 293 24.58 1.62 2.51
C THR A 293 23.80 0.72 1.58
N ALA A 294 23.12 -0.29 2.11
CA ALA A 294 22.43 -1.25 1.29
C ALA A 294 21.26 -0.60 0.56
N ALA A 295 21.20 -0.84 -0.75
CA ALA A 295 20.21 -0.25 -1.65
C ALA A 295 18.95 -1.13 -1.83
N ASN A 296 18.93 -2.34 -1.26
CA ASN A 296 17.84 -3.30 -1.42
C ASN A 296 17.40 -3.86 -0.05
N PRO A 297 16.13 -4.27 0.10
CA PRO A 297 15.66 -4.97 1.30
C PRO A 297 16.49 -6.22 1.61
N PHE A 298 16.82 -6.43 2.88
CA PHE A 298 17.67 -7.54 3.34
C PHE A 298 16.97 -8.88 3.26
N SER A 299 17.62 -9.95 2.80
CA SER A 299 17.09 -11.30 2.97
C SER A 299 16.88 -11.63 4.47
N ALA A 300 15.94 -12.53 4.76
CA ALA A 300 15.73 -13.00 6.13
C ALA A 300 17.00 -13.65 6.71
N ALA A 301 17.75 -14.38 5.89
CA ALA A 301 19.03 -14.99 6.27
C ALA A 301 20.07 -13.94 6.66
N ARG A 302 20.19 -12.86 5.89
CA ARG A 302 21.05 -11.71 6.21
C ARG A 302 20.64 -11.05 7.52
N VAL A 303 19.35 -10.77 7.72
CA VAL A 303 18.84 -10.19 8.97
C VAL A 303 19.27 -11.03 10.17
N ARG A 304 19.12 -12.36 10.10
CA ARG A 304 19.54 -13.27 11.17
C ARG A 304 21.06 -13.22 11.40
N ARG A 305 21.87 -13.26 10.33
CA ARG A 305 23.33 -13.19 10.42
C ARG A 305 23.81 -11.89 11.08
N GLU A 306 23.32 -10.75 10.64
CA GLU A 306 23.72 -9.44 11.20
C GLU A 306 23.25 -9.32 12.66
N LEU A 307 22.05 -9.79 12.98
CA LEU A 307 21.53 -9.83 14.35
C LEU A 307 22.39 -10.72 15.27
N GLU A 308 23.06 -11.75 14.76
CA GLU A 308 23.98 -12.59 15.54
C GLU A 308 25.27 -11.87 15.97
N THR A 309 25.61 -10.75 15.32
CA THR A 309 26.80 -9.95 15.67
C THR A 309 26.59 -9.04 16.89
N ILE A 310 25.34 -8.80 17.28
CA ILE A 310 25.00 -8.00 18.46
C ILE A 310 25.22 -8.85 19.71
N GLU A 311 26.06 -8.37 20.63
CA GLU A 311 26.32 -9.02 21.92
C GLU A 311 25.04 -9.13 22.76
N GLY A 312 24.89 -10.24 23.47
CA GLY A 312 23.78 -10.47 24.39
C GLY A 312 23.12 -11.84 24.27
N GLU A 313 22.10 -12.04 25.08
CA GLU A 313 21.34 -13.29 25.13
C GLU A 313 20.43 -13.42 23.91
N ALA A 314 20.53 -14.53 23.18
CA ALA A 314 19.63 -14.82 22.06
C ALA A 314 18.30 -15.35 22.58
N PHE A 315 17.20 -14.94 21.96
CA PHE A 315 15.90 -15.56 22.16
C PHE A 315 15.08 -15.58 20.87
N ALA A 316 14.06 -16.44 20.82
CA ALA A 316 13.31 -16.67 19.59
C ALA A 316 11.87 -17.13 19.85
N ALA A 317 11.01 -16.84 18.88
CA ALA A 317 9.70 -17.45 18.71
C ALA A 317 9.62 -18.21 17.37
N ARG A 318 8.43 -18.73 17.02
CA ARG A 318 8.21 -19.44 15.75
C ARG A 318 6.97 -18.95 15.05
N SER A 319 7.08 -18.83 13.72
CA SER A 319 5.95 -18.55 12.85
C SER A 319 5.03 -19.75 12.64
N ARG A 320 3.88 -19.53 12.00
CA ARG A 320 2.96 -20.61 11.62
C ARG A 320 3.63 -21.65 10.72
N ALA A 321 4.41 -21.22 9.73
CA ALA A 321 5.15 -22.12 8.83
C ALA A 321 6.43 -22.70 9.46
N GLY A 322 6.74 -22.33 10.72
CA GLY A 322 7.85 -22.88 11.49
C GLY A 322 9.17 -22.11 11.39
N ARG A 323 9.20 -20.98 10.66
CA ARG A 323 10.37 -20.09 10.58
C ARG A 323 10.69 -19.49 11.95
N ALA A 324 11.98 -19.24 12.19
CA ALA A 324 12.42 -18.61 13.41
C ALA A 324 12.11 -17.11 13.38
N VAL A 325 11.52 -16.60 14.46
CA VAL A 325 11.49 -15.16 14.75
C VAL A 325 12.64 -14.91 15.72
N SER A 326 13.70 -14.25 15.27
CA SER A 326 14.94 -14.11 16.02
C SER A 326 15.03 -12.75 16.72
N ALA A 327 15.61 -12.74 17.93
CA ALA A 327 15.86 -11.53 18.69
C ALA A 327 17.13 -11.61 19.56
N ARG A 328 17.59 -10.44 20.01
CA ARG A 328 18.70 -10.29 20.96
C ARG A 328 18.29 -9.45 22.15
N TYR A 329 18.81 -9.82 23.32
CA TYR A 329 18.72 -9.04 24.53
C TYR A 329 20.10 -8.58 24.97
N HIS A 330 20.36 -7.29 24.82
CA HIS A 330 21.58 -6.64 25.28
C HIS A 330 21.31 -6.00 26.65
N ARG A 331 21.89 -6.57 27.70
CA ARG A 331 21.77 -6.06 29.07
C ARG A 331 22.79 -4.94 29.30
N GLY A 332 22.33 -3.84 29.89
CA GLY A 332 23.17 -2.73 30.33
C GLY A 332 22.63 -2.07 31.60
N SER A 333 23.16 -0.90 31.96
CA SER A 333 22.73 -0.13 33.13
C SER A 333 21.71 0.96 32.80
N ASP A 334 21.55 1.31 31.53
CA ASP A 334 20.53 2.23 31.06
C ASP A 334 19.11 1.68 31.26
N ARG A 335 18.11 2.55 31.07
CA ARG A 335 16.71 2.13 31.05
C ARG A 335 16.43 1.30 29.80
N PRO A 336 15.78 0.14 29.94
CA PRO A 336 15.53 -0.77 28.82
C PRO A 336 14.57 -0.19 27.79
N VAL A 337 14.87 -0.44 26.50
CA VAL A 337 14.01 -0.13 25.35
C VAL A 337 13.77 -1.38 24.51
N MET A 338 12.53 -1.60 24.05
CA MET A 338 12.22 -2.60 23.03
C MET A 338 12.30 -1.96 21.64
N ILE A 339 13.01 -2.60 20.71
CA ILE A 339 13.11 -2.16 19.30
C ILE A 339 12.63 -3.29 18.41
N SER A 340 11.67 -3.03 17.51
CA SER A 340 11.20 -4.03 16.56
C SER A 340 11.00 -3.47 15.15
N GLY A 341 10.96 -4.37 14.18
CA GLY A 341 10.59 -4.09 12.79
C GLY A 341 9.97 -5.34 12.14
N GLY A 342 9.43 -5.17 10.94
CA GLY A 342 8.89 -6.30 10.17
C GLY A 342 7.68 -6.98 10.81
N GLN A 343 6.89 -6.23 11.60
CA GLN A 343 5.54 -6.66 11.99
C GLN A 343 4.69 -6.86 10.72
N HIS A 344 4.72 -5.85 9.85
CA HIS A 344 4.25 -5.91 8.47
C HIS A 344 5.49 -5.94 7.58
N PRO A 345 5.83 -7.10 7.01
CA PRO A 345 7.15 -7.29 6.41
C PRO A 345 7.26 -6.75 4.97
N ASN A 346 6.16 -6.34 4.34
CA ASN A 346 6.17 -5.55 3.09
C ASN A 346 6.64 -4.10 3.32
N GLU A 347 6.66 -3.64 4.58
CA GLU A 347 7.16 -2.33 5.02
C GLU A 347 8.68 -2.41 5.30
N VAL A 348 9.45 -2.42 4.21
CA VAL A 348 10.83 -2.93 4.19
C VAL A 348 11.86 -2.09 4.95
N THR A 349 11.65 -0.78 5.13
CA THR A 349 12.63 0.07 5.82
C THR A 349 12.63 -0.14 7.33
N GLY A 350 11.50 -0.59 7.91
CA GLY A 350 11.41 -0.88 9.34
C GLY A 350 12.36 -2.00 9.78
N ILE A 351 12.48 -3.06 8.96
CA ILE A 351 13.40 -4.19 9.19
C ILE A 351 14.84 -3.70 9.19
N ALA A 352 15.24 -2.96 8.15
CA ALA A 352 16.60 -2.47 8.01
C ALA A 352 16.95 -1.43 9.08
N GLY A 353 16.02 -0.53 9.39
CA GLY A 353 16.16 0.48 10.44
C GLY A 353 16.34 -0.11 11.83
N ALA A 354 15.55 -1.13 12.17
CA ALA A 354 15.67 -1.82 13.46
C ALA A 354 17.06 -2.46 13.60
N LEU A 355 17.48 -3.20 12.59
CA LEU A 355 18.79 -3.86 12.57
C LEU A 355 19.94 -2.84 12.69
N ARG A 356 19.90 -1.75 11.91
CA ARG A 356 20.89 -0.66 11.99
C ARG A 356 20.92 -0.03 13.38
N ALA A 357 19.76 0.20 14.00
CA ALA A 357 19.67 0.78 15.34
C ALA A 357 20.31 -0.13 16.39
N GLY A 358 20.03 -1.43 16.34
CA GLY A 358 20.65 -2.40 17.25
C GLY A 358 22.17 -2.45 17.11
N LEU A 359 22.69 -2.47 15.88
CA LEU A 359 24.13 -2.44 15.60
C LEU A 359 24.77 -1.16 16.14
N ALA A 360 24.17 0.00 15.88
CA ALA A 360 24.69 1.29 16.34
C ALA A 360 24.61 1.49 17.86
N LEU A 361 23.60 0.92 18.53
CA LEU A 361 23.49 0.96 19.98
C LEU A 361 24.52 0.04 20.64
N ALA A 362 24.76 -1.15 20.09
CA ALA A 362 25.71 -2.13 20.64
C ALA A 362 27.17 -1.61 20.73
N GLU A 363 27.52 -0.56 19.97
CA GLU A 363 28.83 0.10 20.06
C GLU A 363 28.94 1.09 21.23
N ARG A 364 27.84 1.42 21.91
CA ARG A 364 27.78 2.41 22.98
C ARG A 364 27.88 1.74 24.37
N PRO A 365 28.51 2.39 25.36
CA PRO A 365 28.53 1.86 26.72
C PRO A 365 27.14 1.89 27.35
N ASN A 366 26.92 1.02 28.34
CA ASN A 366 25.75 0.99 29.24
C ASN A 366 24.39 0.67 28.58
N VAL A 367 24.33 0.53 27.26
CA VAL A 367 23.05 0.39 26.56
C VAL A 367 22.26 -0.84 26.99
N HIS A 368 20.94 -0.67 27.07
CA HIS A 368 20.04 -1.71 27.53
C HIS A 368 18.83 -1.80 26.60
N PHE A 369 18.76 -2.85 25.78
CA PHE A 369 17.68 -3.00 24.83
C PHE A 369 17.39 -4.46 24.46
N THR A 370 16.19 -4.68 23.93
CA THR A 370 15.87 -5.87 23.15
C THR A 370 15.62 -5.48 21.70
N ILE A 371 15.95 -6.37 20.77
CA ILE A 371 15.76 -6.12 19.35
C ILE A 371 15.17 -7.35 18.64
N SER A 372 14.08 -7.15 17.88
CA SER A 372 13.52 -8.14 16.94
C SER A 372 13.24 -7.47 15.58
N PRO A 373 14.17 -7.55 14.62
CA PRO A 373 14.09 -6.75 13.39
C PRO A 373 13.13 -7.32 12.33
N LEU A 374 12.74 -8.60 12.45
CA LEU A 374 11.81 -9.25 11.54
C LEU A 374 10.84 -10.15 12.33
N GLU A 375 9.69 -9.60 12.69
CA GLU A 375 8.70 -10.30 13.51
C GLU A 375 7.79 -11.24 12.72
N ASN A 376 7.50 -10.95 11.45
CA ASN A 376 6.65 -11.75 10.57
C ASN A 376 7.45 -12.38 9.39
N PRO A 377 8.26 -13.43 9.63
CA PRO A 377 9.08 -14.04 8.58
C PRO A 377 8.25 -14.80 7.54
N ASP A 378 7.03 -15.22 7.85
CA ASP A 378 6.15 -15.90 6.88
C ASP A 378 5.57 -14.93 5.85
N GLY A 379 5.12 -13.75 6.30
CA GLY A 379 4.75 -12.66 5.39
C GLY A 379 5.95 -12.22 4.56
N TYR A 380 7.15 -12.14 5.14
CA TYR A 380 8.34 -11.72 4.41
C TYR A 380 8.77 -12.69 3.32
N ALA A 381 8.56 -13.99 3.51
CA ALA A 381 8.77 -14.97 2.45
C ALA A 381 7.81 -14.74 1.26
N VAL A 382 6.57 -14.32 1.52
CA VAL A 382 5.62 -13.94 0.47
C VAL A 382 6.02 -12.63 -0.21
N ASP A 383 6.42 -11.62 0.55
CA ASP A 383 6.93 -10.36 0.00
C ASP A 383 8.11 -10.60 -0.95
N ASN A 384 9.11 -11.40 -0.54
CA ASN A 384 10.23 -11.78 -1.41
C ASN A 384 9.78 -12.48 -2.70
N ARG A 385 8.79 -13.38 -2.61
CA ARG A 385 8.22 -14.07 -3.79
C ARG A 385 7.53 -13.08 -4.73
N LEU A 386 6.75 -12.15 -4.20
CA LEU A 386 5.96 -11.20 -4.99
C LEU A 386 6.84 -10.10 -5.63
N ARG A 387 7.88 -9.64 -4.92
CA ARG A 387 8.86 -8.68 -5.45
C ARG A 387 9.69 -9.22 -6.61
N ALA A 388 9.81 -10.54 -6.78
CA ALA A 388 10.53 -11.13 -7.89
C ALA A 388 9.90 -10.78 -9.26
N ASP A 389 8.57 -10.78 -9.34
CA ASP A 389 7.83 -10.40 -10.56
C ASP A 389 7.46 -8.91 -10.58
N ASN A 390 7.11 -8.37 -9.40
CA ASN A 390 6.56 -7.02 -9.27
C ASN A 390 7.35 -6.24 -8.21
N PRO A 391 8.58 -5.82 -8.51
CA PRO A 391 9.48 -5.28 -7.50
C PRO A 391 9.02 -3.93 -6.96
N ARG A 392 7.99 -3.26 -7.48
CA ARG A 392 7.58 -1.93 -7.00
C ARG A 392 6.10 -1.83 -6.59
N HIS A 393 5.45 -2.96 -6.32
CA HIS A 393 4.04 -3.00 -5.90
C HIS A 393 3.89 -3.23 -4.40
N MET A 394 2.87 -2.65 -3.76
CA MET A 394 2.65 -2.64 -2.29
C MET A 394 2.64 -4.01 -1.60
N HIS A 395 2.14 -5.04 -2.28
CA HIS A 395 2.06 -6.42 -1.80
C HIS A 395 1.39 -6.59 -0.42
N HIS A 396 0.20 -6.01 -0.20
CA HIS A 396 -0.49 -6.16 1.09
C HIS A 396 -0.79 -7.62 1.46
N ALA A 397 -0.77 -8.55 0.50
CA ALA A 397 -0.80 -9.99 0.77
C ALA A 397 0.33 -10.47 1.70
N ALA A 398 1.44 -9.74 1.76
CA ALA A 398 2.57 -10.03 2.63
C ALA A 398 2.54 -9.28 3.97
N ARG A 399 1.64 -8.30 4.15
CA ARG A 399 1.48 -7.53 5.40
C ARG A 399 1.12 -8.42 6.59
N TYR A 400 0.20 -9.36 6.37
CA TYR A 400 -0.38 -10.20 7.42
C TYR A 400 0.42 -11.50 7.61
N THR A 401 0.21 -12.18 8.73
CA THR A 401 0.93 -13.44 8.99
C THR A 401 0.40 -14.59 8.13
N ALA A 402 1.02 -15.77 8.19
CA ALA A 402 0.47 -16.95 7.50
C ALA A 402 -0.87 -17.43 8.08
N PHE A 403 -1.33 -16.93 9.23
CA PHE A 403 -2.72 -17.11 9.67
C PHE A 403 -3.68 -16.14 8.94
N GLY A 404 -3.19 -15.02 8.43
CA GLY A 404 -3.94 -13.93 7.78
C GLY A 404 -4.47 -12.84 8.73
N ASP A 405 -4.14 -12.90 10.02
CA ASP A 405 -4.38 -11.85 11.02
C ASP A 405 -3.21 -10.86 11.09
N ASP A 406 -3.50 -9.68 11.64
CA ASP A 406 -2.51 -8.67 12.00
C ASP A 406 -1.79 -9.09 13.28
N LEU A 407 -0.46 -9.16 13.23
CA LEU A 407 0.38 -9.64 14.32
C LEU A 407 0.13 -8.89 15.64
N GLU A 408 -0.21 -7.59 15.59
CA GLU A 408 -0.50 -6.77 16.77
C GLU A 408 -1.70 -7.30 17.57
N TYR A 409 -2.70 -7.87 16.88
CA TYR A 409 -3.97 -8.27 17.48
C TYR A 409 -3.97 -9.71 18.00
N ARG A 410 -2.83 -10.39 17.98
CA ARG A 410 -2.74 -11.80 18.36
C ARG A 410 -2.91 -12.02 19.87
N PRO A 411 -3.79 -12.95 20.29
CA PRO A 411 -3.99 -13.28 21.69
C PRO A 411 -2.80 -14.02 22.33
N ARG A 412 -2.70 -13.96 23.67
CA ARG A 412 -1.55 -14.49 24.43
C ARG A 412 -1.53 -16.02 24.50
N GLU A 413 -2.69 -16.65 24.37
CA GLU A 413 -2.90 -18.09 24.51
C GLU A 413 -2.30 -18.88 23.34
N ALA A 414 -2.15 -18.25 22.18
CA ALA A 414 -1.59 -18.84 20.97
C ALA A 414 -0.65 -17.81 20.29
N PRO A 415 0.52 -17.54 20.87
CA PRO A 415 1.28 -16.35 20.56
C PRO A 415 2.06 -16.40 19.23
N PHE A 416 2.52 -17.58 18.82
CA PHE A 416 3.37 -17.77 17.63
C PHE A 416 4.44 -16.67 17.50
N GLU A 417 4.45 -15.92 16.38
CA GLU A 417 5.37 -14.81 16.11
C GLU A 417 5.35 -13.76 17.24
N THR A 418 4.17 -13.33 17.69
CA THR A 418 3.97 -12.32 18.75
C THR A 418 4.55 -12.75 20.10
N GLY A 419 4.87 -14.03 20.28
CA GLY A 419 5.58 -14.54 21.46
C GLY A 419 6.93 -13.84 21.69
N ILE A 420 7.56 -13.35 20.62
CA ILE A 420 8.84 -12.63 20.72
C ILE A 420 8.71 -11.36 21.58
N ARG A 421 7.59 -10.64 21.46
CA ARG A 421 7.34 -9.42 22.22
C ARG A 421 7.11 -9.70 23.70
N PHE A 422 6.45 -10.81 24.03
CA PHE A 422 6.17 -11.16 25.43
C PHE A 422 7.47 -11.54 26.14
N GLN A 423 8.35 -12.23 25.44
CA GLN A 423 9.65 -12.57 25.97
C GLN A 423 10.51 -11.32 26.12
N ALA A 424 10.56 -10.44 25.11
CA ALA A 424 11.28 -9.17 25.17
C ALA A 424 10.84 -8.29 26.35
N GLU A 425 9.53 -8.15 26.55
CA GLU A 425 8.94 -7.44 27.69
C GLU A 425 9.37 -8.07 29.03
N ALA A 426 9.21 -9.40 29.16
CA ALA A 426 9.49 -10.11 30.41
C ALA A 426 10.96 -10.08 30.83
N ILE A 427 11.90 -10.18 29.88
CA ILE A 427 13.34 -10.23 30.19
C ILE A 427 13.94 -8.84 30.41
N SER A 428 13.42 -7.81 29.75
CA SER A 428 13.96 -6.45 29.81
C SER A 428 13.28 -5.57 30.83
N GLY A 429 11.96 -5.73 31.04
CA GLY A 429 11.15 -4.78 31.81
C GLY A 429 11.01 -3.41 31.14
N ALA A 430 11.19 -3.33 29.82
CA ALA A 430 11.06 -2.08 29.07
C ALA A 430 9.68 -1.45 29.22
N LEU A 431 9.66 -0.10 29.29
CA LEU A 431 8.42 0.69 29.29
C LEU A 431 8.24 1.51 28.01
N LEU A 432 9.22 1.45 27.10
CA LEU A 432 9.19 2.06 25.78
C LEU A 432 9.40 0.97 24.73
N HIS A 433 8.52 0.94 23.73
CA HIS A 433 8.64 0.13 22.53
C HIS A 433 8.70 1.03 21.30
N VAL A 434 9.81 0.95 20.57
CA VAL A 434 9.99 1.57 19.25
C VAL A 434 9.70 0.50 18.20
N ASN A 435 8.55 0.61 17.55
CA ASN A 435 8.04 -0.33 16.57
C ASN A 435 8.12 0.30 15.18
N LEU A 436 9.10 -0.11 14.37
CA LEU A 436 9.39 0.56 13.11
C LEU A 436 8.53 -0.02 11.97
N HIS A 437 7.70 0.84 11.37
CA HIS A 437 6.74 0.51 10.30
C HIS A 437 6.96 1.39 9.08
N GLY A 438 6.23 1.05 8.04
CA GLY A 438 6.12 1.77 6.79
C GLY A 438 4.71 1.67 6.24
N TYR A 439 4.49 2.21 5.06
CA TYR A 439 3.16 2.23 4.43
C TYR A 439 3.29 2.48 2.92
N PRO A 440 2.17 2.42 2.16
CA PRO A 440 2.18 2.64 0.72
C PRO A 440 3.02 3.83 0.26
N ALA A 441 3.96 3.58 -0.66
CA ALA A 441 4.84 4.61 -1.22
C ALA A 441 4.18 5.45 -2.34
N HIS A 442 3.06 4.97 -2.88
CA HIS A 442 2.22 5.61 -3.90
C HIS A 442 0.74 5.32 -3.62
N GLU A 443 -0.16 5.67 -4.55
CA GLU A 443 -1.60 5.56 -4.32
C GLU A 443 -2.09 4.11 -4.21
N TRP A 444 -2.81 3.80 -3.13
CA TRP A 444 -3.42 2.50 -2.91
C TRP A 444 -4.87 2.48 -3.38
N THR A 445 -5.19 1.64 -4.37
CA THR A 445 -6.52 1.59 -5.01
C THR A 445 -7.12 0.18 -5.06
N ARG A 446 -8.45 0.13 -5.13
CA ARG A 446 -9.29 -1.07 -5.32
C ARG A 446 -10.39 -0.80 -6.35
N PRO A 447 -10.06 -0.62 -7.65
CA PRO A 447 -10.98 -0.12 -8.65
C PRO A 447 -12.24 -0.98 -8.84
N LEU A 448 -12.20 -2.27 -8.55
CA LEU A 448 -13.36 -3.15 -8.73
C LEU A 448 -14.23 -3.27 -7.47
N SER A 449 -13.82 -2.60 -6.38
CA SER A 449 -14.43 -2.66 -5.06
C SER A 449 -14.65 -1.26 -4.44
N GLY A 450 -15.03 -0.27 -5.26
CA GLY A 450 -15.34 1.08 -4.79
C GLY A 450 -14.20 2.10 -4.86
N TYR A 451 -13.06 1.73 -5.47
CA TYR A 451 -11.83 2.51 -5.66
C TYR A 451 -11.04 2.79 -4.37
N VAL A 452 -11.70 3.36 -3.35
CA VAL A 452 -11.06 3.70 -2.07
C VAL A 452 -11.05 2.48 -1.16
N PRO A 453 -9.89 2.06 -0.61
CA PRO A 453 -9.82 0.96 0.33
C PRO A 453 -10.66 1.21 1.59
N ARG A 454 -11.74 0.43 1.75
CA ARG A 454 -12.67 0.52 2.89
C ARG A 454 -11.92 0.38 4.21
N GLY A 455 -12.14 1.31 5.15
CA GLY A 455 -11.46 1.33 6.45
C GLY A 455 -10.01 1.84 6.42
N PHE A 456 -9.46 2.10 5.24
CA PHE A 456 -8.08 2.57 5.05
C PHE A 456 -7.96 3.85 4.23
N ALA A 457 -9.06 4.62 4.07
CA ALA A 457 -9.09 5.83 3.24
C ALA A 457 -7.98 6.87 3.56
N MET A 458 -7.52 6.95 4.82
CA MET A 458 -6.43 7.85 5.23
C MET A 458 -5.02 7.38 4.78
N TRP A 459 -4.92 6.17 4.25
CA TRP A 459 -3.70 5.53 3.74
C TRP A 459 -3.66 5.49 2.21
N THR A 460 -4.73 5.91 1.53
CA THR A 460 -4.85 5.89 0.07
C THR A 460 -3.73 6.64 -0.62
N VAL A 461 -3.28 7.78 -0.07
CA VAL A 461 -2.21 8.59 -0.65
C VAL A 461 -1.08 8.86 0.36
N PRO A 462 0.19 8.90 -0.09
CA PRO A 462 1.33 9.23 0.76
C PRO A 462 1.26 10.65 1.34
N LYS A 463 1.77 10.79 2.57
CA LYS A 463 1.82 12.04 3.37
C LYS A 463 3.19 12.27 4.04
N GLY A 464 4.23 11.66 3.49
CA GLY A 464 5.60 11.72 4.01
C GLY A 464 5.84 10.72 5.15
N PHE A 465 7.02 10.80 5.77
CA PHE A 465 7.36 10.07 6.98
C PHE A 465 6.63 10.66 8.19
N PHE A 466 5.88 9.86 8.92
CA PHE A 466 5.13 10.32 10.08
C PHE A 466 5.25 9.38 11.28
N LEU A 467 4.87 9.89 12.45
CA LEU A 467 4.99 9.18 13.72
C LEU A 467 3.62 9.00 14.37
N ILE A 468 3.40 7.81 14.93
CA ILE A 468 2.26 7.51 15.78
C ILE A 468 2.79 7.22 17.17
N MET A 469 2.34 7.96 18.18
CA MET A 469 2.64 7.71 19.58
C MET A 469 1.39 7.20 20.28
N ARG A 470 1.42 5.94 20.69
CA ARG A 470 0.40 5.34 21.55
C ARG A 470 0.92 5.34 22.98
N HIS A 471 0.09 5.78 23.90
CA HIS A 471 0.46 5.82 25.31
C HIS A 471 -0.67 5.31 26.22
N LYS A 472 -0.31 4.80 27.40
CA LYS A 472 -1.29 4.50 28.44
C LYS A 472 -1.83 5.78 29.07
N SER A 473 -2.99 5.65 29.71
CA SER A 473 -3.54 6.68 30.58
C SER A 473 -2.51 7.09 31.64
N GLY A 474 -2.29 8.40 31.80
CA GLY A 474 -1.28 8.96 32.74
C GLY A 474 0.13 9.17 32.17
N TRP A 475 0.39 8.80 30.91
CA TRP A 475 1.70 8.95 30.25
C TRP A 475 1.74 10.05 29.16
N GLU A 476 0.75 10.94 29.14
CA GLU A 476 0.60 11.94 28.06
C GLU A 476 1.78 12.91 27.98
N GLU A 477 2.29 13.38 29.12
CA GLU A 477 3.43 14.30 29.16
C GLU A 477 4.67 13.65 28.54
N GLN A 478 4.97 12.42 28.96
CA GLN A 478 6.09 11.63 28.45
C GLN A 478 5.95 11.35 26.95
N ALA A 479 4.73 11.04 26.50
CA ALA A 479 4.43 10.82 25.10
C ALA A 479 4.76 12.06 24.25
N ARG A 480 4.34 13.24 24.71
CA ARG A 480 4.62 14.52 24.04
C ARG A 480 6.12 14.86 24.06
N THR A 481 6.79 14.67 25.20
CA THR A 481 8.24 14.92 25.32
C THR A 481 9.05 14.01 24.39
N LEU A 482 8.70 12.72 24.30
CA LEU A 482 9.41 11.80 23.41
C LEU A 482 9.26 12.22 21.95
N ILE A 483 8.04 12.54 21.52
CA ILE A 483 7.76 13.00 20.15
C ILE A 483 8.53 14.28 19.82
N ASP A 484 8.54 15.26 20.73
CA ASP A 484 9.23 16.53 20.49
C ASP A 484 10.73 16.31 20.26
N ARG A 485 11.39 15.56 21.14
CA ARG A 485 12.83 15.24 21.02
C ARG A 485 13.16 14.39 19.80
N VAL A 486 12.33 13.39 19.48
CA VAL A 486 12.54 12.53 18.30
C VAL A 486 12.40 13.34 17.03
N THR A 487 11.35 14.16 16.89
CA THR A 487 11.13 14.98 15.71
C THR A 487 12.16 16.11 15.58
N GLU A 488 12.67 16.66 16.68
CA GLU A 488 13.78 17.61 16.67
C GLU A 488 15.05 16.98 16.09
N ARG A 489 15.41 15.75 16.53
CA ARG A 489 16.54 15.00 15.96
C ARG A 489 16.34 14.72 14.48
N LEU A 490 15.17 14.21 14.09
CA LEU A 490 14.85 13.95 12.68
C LEU A 490 14.90 15.23 11.82
N GLY A 491 14.51 16.37 12.39
CA GLY A 491 14.56 17.69 11.75
C GLY A 491 15.97 18.15 11.35
N GLN A 492 17.02 17.52 11.90
CA GLN A 492 18.40 17.75 11.47
C GLN A 492 18.66 17.23 10.05
N ASN A 493 17.91 16.21 9.60
CA ASN A 493 17.96 15.73 8.22
C ASN A 493 17.07 16.61 7.32
N ARG A 494 17.66 17.68 6.77
CA ARG A 494 16.96 18.61 5.88
C ARG A 494 16.35 17.95 4.64
N ALA A 495 17.02 16.93 4.08
CA ALA A 495 16.48 16.20 2.92
C ALA A 495 15.19 15.45 3.27
N LEU A 496 15.07 14.91 4.48
CA LEU A 496 13.86 14.25 4.96
C LEU A 496 12.74 15.27 5.26
N VAL A 497 13.07 16.42 5.84
CA VAL A 497 12.09 17.50 6.08
C VAL A 497 11.52 18.01 4.75
N ASP A 498 12.38 18.25 3.76
CA ASP A 498 11.95 18.73 2.44
C ASP A 498 11.18 17.65 1.67
N PHE A 499 11.53 16.37 1.85
CA PHE A 499 10.75 15.22 1.35
C PHE A 499 9.33 15.22 1.92
N ASN A 500 9.20 15.37 3.25
CA ASN A 500 7.90 15.44 3.92
C ASN A 500 7.06 16.62 3.44
N ALA A 501 7.64 17.82 3.35
CA ALA A 501 6.93 19.00 2.89
C ALA A 501 6.27 18.77 1.51
N ARG A 502 7.03 18.21 0.55
CA ARG A 502 6.51 17.90 -0.80
C ARG A 502 5.38 16.87 -0.77
N GLN A 503 5.53 15.80 0.02
CA GLN A 503 4.49 14.78 0.15
C GLN A 503 3.22 15.31 0.83
N ILE A 504 3.36 16.18 1.84
CA ILE A 504 2.24 16.83 2.52
C ILE A 504 1.49 17.77 1.56
N ASP A 505 2.20 18.58 0.77
CA ASP A 505 1.58 19.47 -0.21
C ASP A 505 0.79 18.66 -1.26
N LEU A 506 1.38 17.56 -1.74
CA LEU A 506 0.72 16.65 -2.69
C LEU A 506 -0.49 15.94 -2.09
N TYR A 507 -0.39 15.50 -0.83
CA TYR A 507 -1.50 14.94 -0.07
C TYR A 507 -2.65 15.94 0.04
N ILE A 508 -2.37 17.18 0.46
CA ILE A 508 -3.39 18.23 0.63
C ILE A 508 -4.12 18.49 -0.68
N ALA A 509 -3.40 18.53 -1.80
CA ALA A 509 -3.98 18.77 -3.12
C ALA A 509 -4.98 17.69 -3.56
N HIS A 510 -4.84 16.44 -3.09
CA HIS A 510 -5.64 15.28 -3.55
C HIS A 510 -6.46 14.58 -2.45
N SER A 511 -6.33 14.99 -1.20
CA SER A 511 -7.09 14.41 -0.07
C SER A 511 -7.83 15.47 0.76
N GLY A 512 -7.52 16.75 0.58
CA GLY A 512 -8.02 17.84 1.43
C GLY A 512 -7.14 18.11 2.65
N THR A 513 -7.56 19.06 3.49
CA THR A 513 -6.75 19.51 4.64
C THR A 513 -6.72 18.46 5.75
N PRO A 514 -5.54 18.01 6.19
CA PRO A 514 -5.42 17.02 7.25
C PRO A 514 -5.79 17.58 8.63
N THR A 515 -6.19 16.69 9.54
CA THR A 515 -6.50 17.01 10.95
C THR A 515 -5.36 16.68 11.92
N TRP A 516 -4.25 16.13 11.43
CA TRP A 516 -3.09 15.80 12.24
C TRP A 516 -2.15 17.02 12.39
N PRO A 517 -1.50 17.21 13.55
CA PRO A 517 -0.47 18.23 13.71
C PRO A 517 0.81 17.88 12.95
N VAL A 518 1.55 18.92 12.55
CA VAL A 518 2.94 18.81 12.06
C VAL A 518 3.88 19.36 13.12
N ILE A 519 4.80 18.53 13.61
CA ILE A 519 5.82 18.92 14.59
C ILE A 519 7.18 18.77 13.93
N ASN A 520 7.97 19.85 13.90
CA ASN A 520 9.30 19.89 13.30
C ASN A 520 9.39 19.35 11.84
N GLY A 521 8.29 19.44 11.07
CA GLY A 521 8.21 18.96 9.69
C GLY A 521 7.65 17.54 9.51
N PHE A 522 7.17 16.91 10.60
CA PHE A 522 6.64 15.54 10.58
C PHE A 522 5.17 15.53 11.01
N PRO A 523 4.26 14.88 10.27
CA PRO A 523 2.93 14.58 10.78
C PRO A 523 3.04 13.70 12.02
N VAL A 524 2.20 13.97 13.03
CA VAL A 524 2.20 13.20 14.27
C VAL A 524 0.78 12.85 14.71
N MET A 525 0.58 11.61 15.15
CA MET A 525 -0.67 11.17 15.79
C MET A 525 -0.36 10.70 17.21
N ILE A 526 -0.85 11.41 18.22
CA ILE A 526 -0.70 11.02 19.63
C ILE A 526 -2.06 10.60 20.16
N SER A 527 -2.16 9.41 20.76
CA SER A 527 -3.42 8.98 21.40
C SER A 527 -3.20 8.03 22.56
N VAL A 528 -4.18 8.02 23.47
CA VAL A 528 -4.30 6.99 24.50
C VAL A 528 -4.69 5.66 23.85
N ASP A 529 -4.01 4.58 24.24
CA ASP A 529 -4.40 3.21 23.94
C ASP A 529 -3.89 2.26 25.04
N ASP A 530 -4.76 1.98 26.01
CA ASP A 530 -4.46 1.15 27.18
C ASP A 530 -4.32 -0.34 26.86
N ARG A 531 -4.57 -0.76 25.61
CA ARG A 531 -4.38 -2.15 25.17
C ARG A 531 -2.90 -2.48 24.95
N HIS A 532 -2.05 -1.47 24.70
CA HIS A 532 -0.62 -1.69 24.49
C HIS A 532 0.06 -2.26 25.75
N ARG A 533 1.08 -3.07 25.52
CA ARG A 533 1.78 -3.84 26.57
C ARG A 533 2.58 -2.91 27.47
N VAL A 534 3.43 -2.11 26.83
CA VAL A 534 4.27 -1.12 27.50
C VAL A 534 3.55 0.24 27.56
N PRO A 535 3.91 1.11 28.51
CA PRO A 535 3.29 2.43 28.64
C PRO A 535 3.42 3.35 27.42
N LEU A 536 4.54 3.31 26.70
CA LEU A 536 4.77 4.11 25.49
C LEU A 536 5.14 3.21 24.32
N THR A 537 4.41 3.34 23.21
CA THR A 537 4.73 2.68 21.94
C THR A 537 4.86 3.75 20.85
N LEU A 538 6.09 3.98 20.39
CA LEU A 538 6.40 4.84 19.25
C LEU A 538 6.39 3.99 17.98
N ILE A 539 5.51 4.32 17.05
CA ILE A 539 5.37 3.68 15.74
C ILE A 539 5.79 4.68 14.67
N THR A 540 6.59 4.23 13.72
CA THR A 540 7.05 5.06 12.59
C THR A 540 6.33 4.65 11.33
N GLU A 541 6.11 5.55 10.39
CA GLU A 541 5.37 5.25 9.16
C GLU A 541 6.08 5.92 7.98
N TYR A 542 7.00 5.21 7.33
CA TYR A 542 7.72 5.68 6.14
C TYR A 542 7.03 5.17 4.86
N PRO A 543 6.85 6.01 3.82
CA PRO A 543 6.30 5.56 2.54
C PRO A 543 7.32 4.66 1.82
N ASP A 544 7.34 3.37 2.16
CA ASP A 544 8.45 2.47 1.85
C ASP A 544 8.07 1.16 1.20
N GLU A 545 6.77 0.86 1.07
CA GLU A 545 6.34 -0.39 0.46
C GLU A 545 6.92 -0.45 -0.96
N THR A 546 7.99 -1.24 -1.10
CA THR A 546 8.70 -1.51 -2.36
C THR A 546 9.53 -0.37 -2.96
N ILE A 547 10.26 0.37 -2.11
CA ILE A 547 11.30 1.33 -2.53
C ILE A 547 12.72 0.72 -2.53
N TYR A 548 13.62 1.29 -3.34
CA TYR A 548 15.02 0.82 -3.52
C TYR A 548 15.99 2.00 -3.68
N GLY A 549 17.29 1.70 -3.73
CA GLY A 549 18.33 2.68 -3.98
C GLY A 549 18.40 3.74 -2.90
N ASP A 550 18.61 4.99 -3.31
CA ASP A 550 18.76 6.12 -2.41
C ASP A 550 17.49 6.36 -1.57
N ALA A 551 16.30 6.09 -2.11
CA ALA A 551 15.05 6.20 -1.36
C ALA A 551 15.00 5.19 -0.21
N PHE A 552 15.40 3.95 -0.45
CA PHE A 552 15.50 2.92 0.60
C PHE A 552 16.55 3.30 1.65
N ILE A 553 17.70 3.81 1.23
CA ILE A 553 18.77 4.28 2.14
C ILE A 553 18.28 5.44 3.01
N GLN A 554 17.57 6.41 2.44
CA GLN A 554 16.97 7.50 3.19
C GLN A 554 15.94 6.98 4.20
N GLY A 555 15.08 6.04 3.77
CA GLY A 555 14.08 5.39 4.62
C GLY A 555 14.69 4.70 5.83
N HIS A 556 15.59 3.73 5.62
CA HIS A 556 16.20 3.03 6.75
C HIS A 556 17.17 3.90 7.57
N THR A 557 17.61 5.05 7.06
CA THR A 557 18.28 6.10 7.84
C THR A 557 17.32 6.87 8.74
N ALA A 558 16.13 7.25 8.25
CA ALA A 558 15.10 7.90 9.07
C ALA A 558 14.65 6.98 10.22
N GLN A 559 14.50 5.68 9.94
CA GLN A 559 14.16 4.67 10.92
C GLN A 559 15.26 4.51 11.99
N LEU A 560 16.53 4.42 11.59
CA LEU A 560 17.69 4.42 12.49
C LEU A 560 17.68 5.64 13.41
N GLU A 561 17.58 6.84 12.85
CA GLU A 561 17.63 8.08 13.61
C GLU A 561 16.44 8.22 14.57
N THR A 562 15.28 7.68 14.20
CA THR A 562 14.12 7.62 15.09
C THR A 562 14.39 6.73 16.31
N ALA A 563 14.93 5.53 16.09
CA ALA A 563 15.24 4.61 17.19
C ALA A 563 16.33 5.16 18.11
N LEU A 564 17.40 5.76 17.56
CA LEU A 564 18.45 6.40 18.36
C LEU A 564 17.92 7.61 19.13
N GLY A 565 17.12 8.47 18.49
CA GLY A 565 16.51 9.63 19.14
C GLY A 565 15.55 9.23 20.26
N ALA A 566 14.75 8.19 20.05
CA ALA A 566 13.84 7.67 21.06
C ALA A 566 14.61 7.06 22.24
N TYR A 567 15.68 6.32 21.98
CA TYR A 567 16.55 5.75 23.01
C TYR A 567 17.17 6.85 23.87
N GLU A 568 17.77 7.87 23.26
CA GLU A 568 18.40 9.00 23.96
C GLU A 568 17.39 9.81 24.78
N ALA A 569 16.25 10.16 24.18
CA ALA A 569 15.18 10.88 24.87
C ALA A 569 14.63 10.11 26.08
N TRP A 570 14.54 8.79 25.98
CA TRP A 570 14.05 7.91 27.04
C TRP A 570 14.95 7.90 28.28
N GLN A 571 16.27 7.99 28.11
CA GLN A 571 17.21 7.99 29.24
C GLN A 571 17.08 9.25 30.09
N ASP A 572 16.84 10.40 29.48
CA ASP A 572 16.80 11.70 30.16
C ASP A 572 15.42 12.08 30.70
N MET A 573 14.36 11.42 30.23
CA MET A 573 12.98 11.81 30.54
C MET A 573 12.62 11.52 32.01
N VAL A 574 11.78 12.39 32.58
CA VAL A 574 11.17 12.14 33.90
C VAL A 574 9.99 11.18 33.71
N LEU A 575 10.08 10.00 34.33
CA LEU A 575 9.01 9.00 34.28
C LEU A 575 7.97 9.30 35.37
N PRO A 576 6.69 8.91 35.17
CA PRO A 576 5.69 8.98 36.22
C PRO A 576 6.15 8.22 37.47
N GLU A 577 5.76 8.70 38.65
CA GLU A 577 5.97 7.94 39.89
C GLU A 577 5.27 6.58 39.77
N ALA A 578 5.95 5.51 40.19
CA ALA A 578 5.36 4.17 40.21
C ALA A 578 4.16 4.17 41.18
N SER A 579 2.94 4.12 40.64
CA SER A 579 1.68 3.95 41.39
C SER A 579 1.52 2.56 41.96
#